data_AF-A0AAV0GUR1-F1
#
_entry.id   AF-A0AAV0GUR1-F1
#
_cell.length_a   1.000
_cell.length_b   1.000
_cell.length_c   1.000
_cell.angle_alpha   90.00
_cell.angle_beta   90.00
_cell.angle_gamma   90.00
#
_symmetry.space_group_name_H-M   'P 1'
#
loop_
_entity.id
_entity.type
_entity.pdbx_description
1 polymer ?
#
loop_
_entity_poly.entity_id
_entity_poly.type
_entity_poly.pdbx_seq_one_letter_code
_entity_poly.pdbx_strand_id
1 'polypeptide(L)'
;MQVFGSKPPRATSLMLMVYGGSLRYYSKGPVVLADVYDKWFKLNVIDDFDSGKIRVYINNVLKLEVVGRGGKHHAFKCGVYAQRKASRRMESRWKGIKISRKRA
;
A
#
# COMPACT_ATOMS: atom_id res chain seq x y z
N MET A 1 2.91 -0.56 -3.51
CA MET A 1 3.13 0.01 -2.16
C MET A 1 2.90 -1.06 -1.12
N GLN A 2 3.77 -1.18 -0.13
CA GLN A 2 3.69 -2.15 0.97
C GLN A 2 4.00 -1.51 2.32
N VAL A 3 3.41 -2.07 3.36
CA VAL A 3 3.90 -2.00 4.74
C VAL A 3 4.44 -3.40 5.07
N PHE A 4 5.76 -3.53 5.09
CA PHE A 4 6.48 -4.79 5.36
C PHE A 4 6.85 -4.89 6.83
N GLY A 5 7.03 -6.12 7.34
CA GLY A 5 7.48 -6.38 8.71
C GLY A 5 6.38 -6.93 9.63
N SER A 6 5.34 -7.55 9.06
CA SER A 6 4.28 -8.13 9.88
C SER A 6 4.74 -9.32 10.72
N LYS A 7 3.98 -9.68 11.75
CA LYS A 7 4.22 -10.89 12.53
C LYS A 7 4.06 -12.15 11.65
N PRO A 8 4.94 -13.17 11.78
CA PRO A 8 4.77 -14.46 11.12
C PRO A 8 3.36 -15.05 11.33
N PRO A 9 2.79 -15.77 10.33
CA PRO A 9 3.45 -16.29 9.12
C PRO A 9 3.42 -15.32 7.91
N ARG A 10 2.95 -14.08 8.10
CA ARG A 10 2.79 -13.11 7.01
C ARG A 10 4.02 -12.19 6.97
N ALA A 11 4.38 -11.73 5.78
CA ALA A 11 5.50 -10.81 5.59
C ALA A 11 5.08 -9.32 5.53
N THR A 12 3.82 -9.04 5.15
CA THR A 12 3.31 -7.66 5.00
C THR A 12 2.01 -7.45 5.77
N SER A 13 1.88 -6.27 6.36
CA SER A 13 0.64 -5.75 6.96
C SER A 13 -0.28 -5.12 5.91
N LEU A 14 0.30 -4.52 4.86
CA LEU A 14 -0.43 -3.96 3.71
C LEU A 14 0.29 -4.27 2.40
N MET A 15 -0.47 -4.59 1.35
CA MET A 15 0.02 -4.57 -0.03
C MET A 15 -1.03 -3.99 -0.95
N LEU A 16 -0.69 -2.91 -1.65
CA LEU A 16 -1.49 -2.34 -2.72
C LEU A 16 -0.97 -2.85 -4.06
N MET A 17 -1.86 -3.48 -4.83
CA MET A 17 -1.56 -4.15 -6.09
C MET A 17 -2.43 -3.56 -7.21
N VAL A 18 -1.93 -3.50 -8.43
CA VAL A 18 -2.72 -3.09 -9.60
C VAL A 18 -3.14 -4.34 -10.37
N TYR A 19 -4.45 -4.54 -10.54
CA TYR A 19 -5.04 -5.60 -11.37
C TYR A 19 -6.18 -5.03 -12.20
N GLY A 20 -6.17 -5.26 -13.51
CA GLY A 20 -7.23 -4.79 -14.42
C GLY A 20 -7.49 -3.29 -14.30
N GLY A 21 -6.42 -2.47 -14.26
CA GLY A 21 -6.54 -1.02 -14.10
C GLY A 21 -6.98 -0.53 -12.73
N SER A 22 -7.20 -1.41 -11.75
CA SER A 22 -7.63 -1.03 -10.40
C SER A 22 -6.53 -1.26 -9.37
N LEU A 23 -6.30 -0.27 -8.51
CA LEU A 23 -5.51 -0.39 -7.30
C LEU A 23 -6.33 -1.08 -6.21
N ARG A 24 -5.84 -2.19 -5.67
CA ARG A 24 -6.55 -3.07 -4.72
C ARG A 24 -5.74 -3.35 -3.46
N TYR A 25 -6.44 -3.58 -2.36
CA TYR A 25 -5.86 -4.16 -1.15
C TYR A 25 -5.68 -5.66 -1.32
N TYR A 26 -4.46 -6.13 -1.58
CA TYR A 26 -4.19 -7.48 -2.10
C TYR A 26 -5.00 -7.81 -3.37
N SER A 27 -4.69 -8.94 -4.02
CA SER A 27 -5.32 -9.29 -5.30
C SER A 27 -6.83 -9.56 -5.20
N LYS A 28 -7.30 -10.04 -4.04
CA LYS A 28 -8.70 -10.41 -3.79
C LYS A 28 -9.46 -9.44 -2.88
N GLY A 29 -8.83 -8.39 -2.37
CA GLY A 29 -9.51 -7.44 -1.48
C GLY A 29 -10.14 -6.27 -2.23
N PRO A 30 -10.71 -5.31 -1.49
CA PRO A 30 -11.46 -4.18 -2.06
C PRO A 30 -10.61 -3.33 -3.01
N VAL A 31 -11.30 -2.71 -3.97
CA VAL A 31 -10.75 -1.67 -4.84
C VAL A 31 -10.59 -0.40 -4.02
N VAL A 32 -9.38 0.16 -4.03
CA VAL A 32 -9.02 1.42 -3.36
C VAL A 32 -9.17 2.59 -4.32
N LEU A 33 -8.82 2.38 -5.60
CA LEU A 33 -8.98 3.32 -6.69
C LEU A 33 -9.10 2.55 -8.01
N ALA A 34 -10.10 2.88 -8.83
CA ALA A 34 -10.25 2.32 -10.18
C ALA A 34 -9.55 3.22 -11.21
N ASP A 35 -9.29 2.65 -12.40
CA ASP A 35 -8.80 3.36 -13.59
C ASP A 35 -7.52 4.19 -13.34
N VAL A 36 -6.47 3.50 -12.90
CA VAL A 36 -5.21 4.10 -12.41
C VAL A 36 -4.10 4.20 -13.45
N TYR A 37 -4.29 3.66 -14.65
CA TYR A 37 -3.27 3.73 -15.70
C TYR A 37 -3.12 5.16 -16.20
N ASP A 38 -1.88 5.56 -16.52
CA ASP A 38 -1.51 6.86 -17.09
C ASP A 38 -2.01 8.09 -16.30
N LYS A 39 -2.32 7.92 -15.02
CA LYS A 39 -2.83 8.98 -14.15
C LYS A 39 -1.98 9.14 -12.90
N TRP A 40 -1.84 10.40 -12.48
CA TRP A 40 -1.26 10.75 -11.20
C TRP A 40 -2.34 10.78 -10.13
N PHE A 41 -2.05 10.19 -8.97
CA PHE A 41 -2.82 10.36 -7.75
C PHE A 41 -1.87 10.43 -6.56
N LYS A 42 -2.27 11.16 -5.53
CA LYS A 42 -1.53 11.21 -4.27
C LYS A 42 -1.90 9.99 -3.43
N LEU A 43 -0.92 9.14 -3.15
CA LEU A 43 -1.05 8.03 -2.22
C LEU A 43 -0.47 8.43 -0.86
N ASN A 44 -1.25 8.32 0.20
CA ASN A 44 -0.75 8.42 1.57
C ASN A 44 -1.12 7.16 2.35
N VAL A 45 -0.15 6.57 3.05
CA VAL A 45 -0.35 5.40 3.89
C VAL A 45 0.11 5.75 5.29
N ILE A 46 -0.78 5.59 6.26
CA ILE A 46 -0.48 5.79 7.68
C ILE A 46 -0.53 4.42 8.34
N ASP A 47 0.55 4.08 9.01
CA ASP A 47 0.67 2.90 9.87
C ASP A 47 0.67 3.38 11.33
N ASP A 48 -0.47 3.24 11.97
CA ASP A 48 -0.74 3.72 13.33
C ASP A 48 -0.49 2.57 14.30
N PHE A 49 0.70 2.58 14.91
CA PHE A 49 1.15 1.54 15.84
C PHE A 49 0.30 1.48 17.11
N ASP A 50 -0.23 2.62 17.56
CA ASP A 50 -1.00 2.71 18.80
C ASP A 50 -2.37 2.06 18.63
N SER A 51 -3.07 2.35 17.53
CA SER A 51 -4.35 1.71 17.22
C SER A 51 -4.22 0.36 16.49
N GLY A 52 -3.01 0.00 16.04
CA GLY A 52 -2.75 -1.18 15.23
C GLY A 52 -3.41 -1.14 13.85
N LYS A 53 -3.79 0.04 13.36
CA LYS A 53 -4.53 0.22 12.11
C LYS A 53 -3.65 0.79 11.00
N ILE A 54 -3.92 0.37 9.78
CA ILE A 54 -3.34 0.96 8.57
C ILE A 54 -4.43 1.67 7.80
N ARG A 55 -4.20 2.94 7.47
CA ARG A 55 -5.11 3.77 6.69
C ARG A 55 -4.47 4.17 5.37
N VAL A 56 -5.23 4.03 4.29
CA VAL A 56 -4.80 4.42 2.93
C VAL A 56 -5.70 5.53 2.43
N TYR A 57 -5.06 6.61 2.00
CA TYR A 57 -5.72 7.76 1.42
C TYR A 57 -5.29 7.93 -0.03
N ILE A 58 -6.27 8.28 -0.86
CA ILE A 58 -6.07 8.67 -2.25
C ILE A 58 -6.55 10.10 -2.39
N ASN A 59 -5.67 10.99 -2.86
CA ASN A 59 -5.96 12.42 -2.99
C ASN A 59 -6.52 13.02 -1.68
N ASN A 60 -5.90 12.64 -0.55
CA ASN A 60 -6.29 13.01 0.82
C ASN A 60 -7.67 12.49 1.29
N VAL A 61 -8.35 11.66 0.51
CA VAL A 61 -9.61 11.01 0.92
C VAL A 61 -9.31 9.60 1.45
N LEU A 62 -9.83 9.26 2.63
CA LEU A 62 -9.70 7.90 3.18
C LEU A 62 -10.43 6.90 2.27
N LYS A 63 -9.71 5.88 1.81
CA LYS A 63 -10.25 4.84 0.92
C LYS A 63 -10.21 3.44 1.52
N LEU A 64 -9.35 3.22 2.51
CA LEU A 64 -9.21 1.93 3.18
C LEU A 64 -8.74 2.14 4.62
N GLU A 65 -9.38 1.46 5.55
CA GLU A 65 -8.88 1.24 6.91
C GLU A 65 -8.88 -0.28 7.17
N VAL A 66 -7.75 -0.81 7.62
CA VAL A 66 -7.59 -2.24 7.94
C VAL A 66 -6.78 -2.42 9.21
N VAL A 67 -7.00 -3.54 9.89
CA VAL A 67 -6.15 -3.95 11.01
C VAL A 67 -4.80 -4.43 10.45
N GLY A 68 -3.71 -3.90 10.99
CA GLY A 68 -2.35 -4.35 10.71
C GLY A 68 -2.13 -5.79 11.17
N ARG A 69 -0.99 -6.39 10.78
CA ARG A 69 -0.72 -7.81 11.09
C ARG A 69 0.32 -7.97 12.19
N GLY A 70 0.32 -7.03 13.14
CA GLY A 70 1.36 -6.89 14.17
C GLY A 70 2.75 -6.73 13.55
N GLY A 71 3.79 -6.98 14.35
CA GLY A 71 5.18 -6.71 13.97
C GLY A 71 5.78 -5.61 14.85
N LYS A 72 7.09 -5.67 15.09
CA LYS A 72 7.79 -4.67 15.93
C LYS A 72 8.42 -3.56 15.11
N HIS A 73 8.76 -3.85 13.86
CA HIS A 73 9.46 -2.95 12.96
C HIS A 73 8.79 -3.02 11.61
N HIS A 74 8.30 -1.89 11.12
CA HIS A 74 7.71 -1.80 9.79
C HIS A 74 8.54 -0.95 8.85
N ALA A 75 8.54 -1.33 7.58
CA ALA A 75 9.17 -0.59 6.50
C ALA A 75 8.17 -0.33 5.38
N PHE A 76 8.11 0.93 4.93
CA PHE A 76 7.36 1.30 3.73
C PHE A 76 8.16 0.93 2.49
N LYS A 77 7.52 0.29 1.51
CA LYS A 77 8.12 -0.01 0.20
C LYS A 77 7.23 0.50 -0.92
N CYS A 78 7.78 1.26 -1.86
CA CYS A 78 7.09 1.69 -3.07
C CYS A 78 7.88 1.27 -4.32
N GLY A 79 7.23 1.26 -5.49
CA GLY A 79 7.79 0.72 -6.73
C GLY A 79 6.99 -0.46 -7.30
N VAL A 80 7.63 -1.16 -8.25
CA VAL A 80 7.10 -2.35 -8.90
C VAL A 80 7.54 -3.59 -8.12
N TYR A 81 6.59 -4.45 -7.77
CA TYR A 81 6.87 -5.76 -7.18
C TYR A 81 6.04 -6.81 -7.92
N ALA A 82 6.72 -7.60 -8.75
CA ALA A 82 6.10 -8.64 -9.53
C ALA A 82 5.48 -9.71 -8.61
N GLN A 83 4.27 -10.13 -8.96
CA GLN A 83 3.51 -11.16 -8.25
C GLN A 83 3.21 -12.31 -9.21
N ARG A 84 2.53 -13.35 -8.72
CA ARG A 84 2.08 -14.46 -9.58
C ARG A 84 1.25 -13.92 -10.75
N LYS A 85 1.46 -14.50 -11.95
CA LYS A 85 0.82 -14.08 -13.21
C LYS A 85 1.14 -12.62 -13.58
N ALA A 86 2.41 -12.22 -13.43
CA ALA A 86 2.88 -10.90 -13.79
C ALA A 86 2.69 -10.60 -15.29
N SER A 87 2.43 -9.33 -15.60
CA SER A 87 2.40 -8.83 -16.98
C SER A 87 3.82 -8.77 -17.56
N ARG A 88 3.95 -8.87 -18.89
CA ARG A 88 5.26 -8.80 -19.58
C ARG A 88 6.03 -7.50 -19.32
N ARG A 89 5.30 -6.42 -19.06
CA ARG A 89 5.85 -5.12 -18.68
C ARG A 89 5.10 -4.59 -17.47
N MET A 90 5.84 -4.19 -16.44
CA MET A 90 5.29 -3.59 -15.23
C MET A 90 6.10 -2.32 -14.93
N GLU A 91 5.43 -1.18 -14.95
CA GLU A 91 6.05 0.12 -14.71
C GLU A 91 5.21 0.88 -13.68
N SER A 92 5.89 1.59 -12.78
CA SER A 92 5.24 2.53 -11.86
C SER A 92 6.15 3.74 -11.72
N ARG A 93 5.57 4.95 -11.81
CA ARG A 93 6.31 6.20 -11.64
C ARG A 93 5.93 6.84 -10.32
N TRP A 94 6.93 7.34 -9.60
CA TRP A 94 6.75 7.93 -8.27
C TRP A 94 7.49 9.26 -8.23
N LYS A 95 6.85 10.27 -7.62
CA LYS A 95 7.46 11.58 -7.37
C LYS A 95 6.98 12.13 -6.04
N GLY A 96 7.78 13.00 -5.42
CA GLY A 96 7.44 13.60 -4.13
C GLY A 96 7.30 12.59 -2.99
N ILE A 97 8.10 11.51 -3.02
CA ILE A 97 8.11 10.50 -1.95
C ILE A 97 8.64 11.16 -0.66
N LYS A 98 7.83 11.12 0.39
CA LYS A 98 8.19 11.60 1.72
C LYS A 98 7.82 10.53 2.73
N ILE A 99 8.70 10.31 3.71
CA ILE A 99 8.44 9.41 4.84
C ILE A 99 8.56 10.25 6.10
N SER A 100 7.51 10.27 6.90
CA SER A 100 7.46 10.98 8.17
C SER A 100 7.12 10.00 9.28
N ARG A 101 7.75 10.19 10.44
CA ARG A 101 7.39 9.52 11.68
C ARG A 101 6.89 10.59 12.64
N LYS A 102 5.76 10.35 13.31
CA LYS A 102 5.33 11.21 14.42
C LYS A 102 6.43 11.17 15.48
N ARG A 103 7.01 12.32 15.80
CA ARG A 103 7.92 12.43 16.96
C ARG A 103 7.05 12.41 18.21
N ALA A 104 7.53 11.70 19.24
CA ALA A 104 6.95 11.77 20.57
C ALA A 104 7.15 13.18 21.14
#